data_AF-A0A3A3DY36-F1
#
_entry.id   AF-A0A3A3DY36-F1
#
_cell.length_a   1.000
_cell.length_b   1.000
_cell.length_c   1.000
_cell.angle_alpha   90.00
_cell.angle_beta   90.00
_cell.angle_gamma   90.00
#
_symmetry.space_group_name_H-M   'P 1'
#
loop_
_entity.id
_entity.type
_entity.pdbx_description
1 polymer ?
#
loop_
_entity_poly.entity_id
_entity_poly.type
_entity_poly.pdbx_seq_one_letter_code
_entity_poly.pdbx_strand_id
1 'polypeptide(L)'
;MSRVLSRQISQIRMALLSGDAQSALVRIDDLTRLAARHGIDAPTRSLLEPALADLRDLAQASLSGAQQAADQVRAIIHAARSLQTYDSFGQKLVTATRSNLPQRF
;
A
#
# COMPACT_ATOMS: atom_id res chain seq x y z
N MET A 1 21.13 16.13 -19.49
CA MET A 1 20.17 15.03 -19.25
C MET A 1 19.99 14.66 -17.78
N SER A 2 21.07 14.47 -17.00
CA SER A 2 20.94 13.93 -15.63
C SER A 2 20.01 14.72 -14.70
N ARG A 3 19.95 16.05 -14.80
CA ARG A 3 19.03 16.88 -13.98
C ARG A 3 17.54 16.64 -14.27
N VAL A 4 17.17 16.42 -15.53
CA VAL A 4 15.76 16.18 -15.93
C VAL A 4 15.32 14.80 -15.45
N LEU A 5 16.18 13.80 -15.60
CA LEU A 5 15.95 12.44 -15.13
C LEU A 5 15.88 12.36 -13.60
N SER A 6 16.80 13.04 -12.90
CA SER A 6 16.78 13.16 -11.44
C SER A 6 15.49 13.81 -10.96
N ARG A 7 15.04 14.88 -11.62
CA ARG A 7 13.75 15.52 -11.30
C ARG A 7 12.56 14.57 -11.51
N GLN A 8 12.54 13.81 -12.60
CA GLN A 8 11.49 12.80 -12.87
C GLN A 8 11.45 11.76 -11.75
N ILE A 9 12.60 11.22 -11.34
CA ILE A 9 12.71 10.26 -10.24
C ILE A 9 12.19 10.85 -8.92
N SER A 10 12.57 12.09 -8.59
CA SER A 10 12.06 12.75 -7.37
C SER A 10 10.54 12.92 -7.42
N GLN A 11 9.97 13.21 -8.58
CA GLN A 11 8.52 13.33 -8.74
C GLN A 11 7.79 11.99 -8.61
N ILE A 12 8.38 10.90 -9.12
CA ILE A 12 7.84 9.54 -8.92
C ILE A 12 7.90 9.19 -7.42
N ARG A 13 9.01 9.46 -6.74
CA ARG A 13 9.17 9.24 -5.30
C ARG A 13 8.08 9.97 -4.50
N MET A 14 7.84 11.25 -4.80
CA MET A 14 6.81 12.05 -4.13
C MET A 14 5.40 11.48 -4.35
N ALA A 15 5.08 11.05 -5.57
CA ALA A 15 3.79 10.44 -5.88
C ALA A 15 3.57 9.16 -5.07
N LEU A 16 4.57 8.28 -5.01
CA LEU A 16 4.53 7.05 -4.21
C LEU A 16 4.37 7.34 -2.70
N LEU A 17 5.11 8.32 -2.16
CA LEU A 17 4.98 8.71 -0.75
C LEU A 17 3.61 9.29 -0.41
N SER A 18 2.98 10.00 -1.36
CA SER A 18 1.63 10.53 -1.19
C SER A 18 0.51 9.50 -1.39
N GLY A 19 0.85 8.26 -1.78
CA GLY A 19 -0.13 7.21 -2.10
C GLY A 19 -0.88 7.41 -3.42
N ASP A 20 -0.47 8.37 -4.25
CA ASP A 20 -1.05 8.62 -5.57
C ASP A 20 -0.41 7.69 -6.62
N ALA A 21 -0.92 6.45 -6.67
CA ALA A 21 -0.46 5.43 -7.60
C ALA A 21 -0.65 5.85 -9.07
N GLN A 22 -1.72 6.58 -9.39
CA GLN A 22 -2.01 6.97 -10.77
C GLN A 22 -0.98 7.99 -11.26
N SER A 23 -0.69 9.02 -10.45
CA SER A 23 0.35 9.99 -10.79
C SER A 23 1.73 9.35 -10.86
N ALA A 24 2.01 8.35 -10.01
CA ALA A 24 3.28 7.62 -10.07
C ALA A 24 3.43 6.87 -11.40
N LEU A 25 2.39 6.17 -11.86
CA LEU A 25 2.41 5.42 -13.13
C LEU A 25 2.61 6.34 -14.34
N VAL A 26 1.87 7.45 -14.42
CA VAL A 26 2.01 8.41 -15.52
C VAL A 26 3.45 8.94 -15.62
N ARG A 27 4.09 9.21 -14.48
CA ARG A 27 5.47 9.71 -14.45
C ARG A 27 6.49 8.64 -14.82
N ILE A 28 6.23 7.38 -14.46
CA ILE A 28 7.06 6.24 -14.90
C ILE A 28 6.97 6.11 -16.43
N ASP A 29 5.77 6.25 -17.01
CA ASP A 29 5.61 6.23 -18.46
C ASP A 29 6.32 7.40 -19.16
N ASP A 30 6.29 8.59 -18.57
CA ASP A 30 7.06 9.73 -19.07
C ASP A 30 8.57 9.48 -19.02
N LEU A 31 9.06 8.87 -17.94
CA LEU A 31 10.46 8.51 -17.78
C LEU A 31 10.89 7.47 -18.84
N THR A 32 10.08 6.44 -19.09
CA THR A 32 10.38 5.43 -20.12
C THR A 32 10.35 6.02 -21.52
N ARG A 33 9.39 6.88 -21.83
CA ARG A 33 9.35 7.63 -23.10
C ARG A 33 10.59 8.51 -23.29
N LEU A 34 11.05 9.19 -22.25
CA LEU A 34 12.23 10.05 -22.31
C LEU A 34 13.51 9.22 -22.51
N ALA A 35 13.63 8.09 -21.82
CA ALA A 35 14.72 7.14 -22.00
C ALA A 35 14.77 6.55 -23.41
N ALA A 36 13.62 6.17 -23.96
CA ALA A 36 13.52 5.60 -25.31
C ALA A 36 13.91 6.61 -26.41
N ARG A 37 13.56 7.89 -26.24
CA ARG A 37 13.83 8.94 -27.24
C ARG A 37 15.30 9.37 -27.28
N HIS A 38 15.96 9.45 -26.13
CA HIS A 38 17.31 10.01 -26.04
C HIS A 38 18.40 8.96 -25.90
N GLY A 39 18.03 7.70 -25.62
CA GLY A 39 18.97 6.68 -25.19
C GLY A 39 19.49 6.97 -23.78
N ILE A 40 20.05 5.94 -23.15
CA ILE A 40 20.74 6.05 -21.86
C ILE A 40 22.17 5.59 -22.09
N ASP A 41 23.12 6.50 -21.92
CA ASP A 41 24.55 6.20 -21.95
C ASP A 41 24.98 5.49 -20.65
N ALA A 42 26.09 4.75 -20.71
CA ALA A 42 26.62 3.99 -19.58
C ALA A 42 26.75 4.81 -18.27
N PRO A 43 27.29 6.05 -18.25
CA PRO A 43 27.40 6.79 -17.00
C PRO A 43 26.03 7.23 -16.45
N THR A 44 25.07 7.58 -17.29
CA THR A 44 23.71 7.90 -16.81
C THR A 44 23.01 6.64 -16.30
N ARG A 45 23.22 5.48 -16.92
CA ARG A 45 22.69 4.20 -16.43
C ARG A 45 23.18 3.92 -15.01
N SER A 46 24.47 4.04 -14.74
CA SER A 46 25.03 3.81 -13.39
C SER A 46 24.48 4.76 -12.33
N LEU A 47 24.04 5.97 -12.72
CA LEU A 47 23.37 6.91 -11.81
C LEU A 47 21.88 6.59 -11.60
N LEU A 48 21.22 6.05 -12.63
CA LEU A 48 19.78 5.73 -12.60
C LEU A 48 19.47 4.43 -11.87
N GLU A 49 20.30 3.40 -12.05
CA GLU A 49 20.10 2.07 -11.46
C GLU A 49 19.83 2.10 -9.95
N PRO A 50 20.65 2.75 -9.10
CA PRO A 50 20.38 2.79 -7.66
C PRO A 50 19.09 3.54 -7.35
N ALA A 51 18.81 4.63 -8.08
CA ALA A 51 17.61 5.43 -7.85
C ALA A 51 16.31 4.70 -8.27
N LEU A 52 16.38 3.85 -9.29
CA LEU A 52 15.27 2.97 -9.70
C LEU A 52 15.07 1.81 -8.70
N ALA A 53 16.17 1.26 -8.16
CA ALA A 53 16.10 0.26 -7.09
C ALA A 53 15.39 0.83 -5.86
N ASP A 54 15.76 2.04 -5.42
CA ASP A 54 15.08 2.75 -4.32
C ASP A 54 13.56 2.90 -4.57
N LEU A 55 13.17 3.28 -5.79
CA LEU A 55 11.77 3.45 -6.14
C LEU A 55 10.99 2.12 -6.09
N ARG A 56 11.62 1.03 -6.53
CA ARG A 56 11.04 -0.31 -6.46
C ARG A 56 10.82 -0.73 -5.01
N ASP A 57 11.83 -0.55 -4.17
CA ASP A 57 11.77 -0.94 -2.76
C ASP A 57 10.69 -0.12 -2.02
N LEU A 58 10.60 1.17 -2.33
CA LEU A 58 9.56 2.05 -1.78
C LEU A 58 8.15 1.65 -2.25
N ALA A 59 7.98 1.32 -3.54
CA ALA A 59 6.71 0.84 -4.07
C ALA A 59 6.30 -0.49 -3.42
N GLN A 60 7.25 -1.39 -3.19
CA GLN A 60 6.99 -2.68 -2.54
C GLN A 60 6.62 -2.52 -1.06
N ALA A 61 7.29 -1.61 -0.35
CA ALA A 61 6.93 -1.25 1.01
C ALA A 61 5.51 -0.64 1.07
N SER A 62 5.18 0.26 0.14
CA SER A 62 3.85 0.85 0.03
C SER A 62 2.75 -0.19 -0.22
N LEU A 63 3.00 -1.16 -1.12
CA LEU A 63 2.09 -2.27 -1.38
C LEU A 63 1.85 -3.12 -0.12
N SER A 64 2.93 -3.51 0.57
CA SER A 64 2.84 -4.29 1.81
C SER A 64 2.03 -3.55 2.88
N GLY A 65 2.30 -2.26 3.08
CA GLY A 65 1.54 -1.43 4.02
C GLY A 65 0.05 -1.33 3.66
N ALA A 66 -0.27 -1.14 2.37
CA ALA A 66 -1.65 -1.08 1.90
C ALA A 66 -2.40 -2.41 2.11
N GLN A 67 -1.74 -3.54 1.88
CA GLN A 67 -2.31 -4.87 2.15
C GLN A 67 -2.60 -5.08 3.64
N GLN A 68 -1.64 -4.77 4.51
CA GLN A 68 -1.81 -4.86 5.95
C GLN A 68 -2.97 -3.97 6.45
N ALA A 69 -3.08 -2.75 5.94
CA ALA A 69 -4.17 -1.85 6.28
C ALA A 69 -5.54 -2.41 5.84
N ALA A 70 -5.61 -2.98 4.63
CA ALA A 70 -6.84 -3.61 4.14
C ALA A 70 -7.26 -4.80 5.02
N ASP A 71 -6.30 -5.61 5.47
CA ASP A 71 -6.57 -6.74 6.36
C ASP A 71 -7.01 -6.29 7.76
N GLN A 72 -6.43 -5.22 8.30
CA GLN A 72 -6.90 -4.62 9.55
C GLN A 72 -8.34 -4.10 9.44
N VAL A 73 -8.69 -3.42 8.35
CA VAL A 73 -10.06 -2.96 8.11
C VAL A 73 -11.03 -4.14 8.03
N ARG A 74 -10.66 -5.22 7.33
CA ARG A 74 -11.48 -6.46 7.28
C ARG A 74 -11.67 -7.07 8.67
N ALA A 75 -10.62 -7.11 9.48
CA ALA A 75 -10.69 -7.62 10.85
C ALA A 75 -11.62 -6.77 11.72
N ILE A 76 -11.56 -5.43 11.60
CA ILE A 76 -12.46 -4.52 12.32
C ILE A 76 -13.92 -4.75 11.90
N ILE A 77 -14.20 -4.87 10.60
CA ILE A 77 -15.56 -5.13 10.09
C ILE A 77 -16.07 -6.48 10.62
N HIS A 78 -15.23 -7.51 10.62
CA HIS A 78 -15.59 -8.82 11.15
C HIS A 78 -15.87 -8.77 12.66
N ALA A 79 -15.02 -8.11 13.44
CA ALA A 79 -15.22 -7.91 14.87
C ALA A 79 -16.51 -7.13 15.17
N ALA A 80 -16.77 -6.06 14.42
CA ALA A 80 -18.01 -5.29 14.54
C ALA A 80 -19.25 -6.14 14.27
N ARG A 81 -19.22 -7.00 13.24
CA ARG A 81 -20.31 -7.97 12.98
C ARG A 81 -20.46 -8.99 14.09
N SER A 82 -19.37 -9.49 14.67
CA SER A 82 -19.44 -10.43 15.81
C SER A 82 -19.99 -9.79 17.09
N LEU A 83 -19.85 -8.48 17.23
CA LEU A 83 -20.38 -7.70 18.36
C LEU A 83 -21.86 -7.33 18.16
N GLN A 84 -22.43 -7.56 16.97
CA GLN A 84 -23.85 -7.32 16.74
C GLN A 84 -24.67 -8.24 17.63
N THR A 85 -25.45 -7.62 18.50
CA THR A 85 -26.39 -8.31 19.40
C THR A 85 -27.62 -8.80 18.64
N TYR A 86 -27.79 -8.42 17.38
CA TYR A 86 -28.93 -8.77 16.53
C TYR A 86 -28.43 -9.25 15.16
N ASP A 87 -29.03 -10.32 14.63
CA ASP A 87 -28.74 -10.83 13.29
C ASP A 87 -29.42 -9.99 12.19
N SER A 88 -29.26 -10.42 10.93
CA SER A 88 -29.87 -9.79 9.75
C SER A 88 -31.39 -9.82 9.73
N PHE A 89 -32.02 -10.61 10.61
CA PHE A 89 -33.47 -10.75 10.77
C PHE A 89 -33.99 -10.05 12.03
N GLY A 90 -33.14 -9.28 12.73
CA GLY A 90 -33.50 -8.57 13.95
C GLY A 90 -33.64 -9.47 15.19
N GLN A 91 -33.20 -10.74 15.11
CA GLN A 91 -33.22 -11.65 16.24
C GLN A 91 -31.98 -11.46 17.10
N LYS A 92 -32.15 -11.44 18.42
CA LYS A 92 -31.05 -11.24 19.36
C LYS A 92 -30.09 -12.43 19.32
N LEU A 93 -28.85 -12.21 18.87
CA LEU A 93 -27.75 -13.16 19.01
C LEU A 93 -27.32 -13.18 20.48
N VAL A 94 -27.89 -14.10 21.25
CA VAL A 94 -27.45 -14.36 22.62
C VAL A 94 -26.27 -15.33 22.55
N THR A 95 -25.05 -14.79 22.54
CA THR A 95 -23.87 -15.60 22.87
C THR A 95 -23.96 -15.93 24.35
N ALA A 96 -24.42 -17.15 24.67
CA ALA A 96 -24.48 -17.62 26.03
C ALA A 96 -23.05 -17.77 26.56
N THR A 97 -22.57 -16.74 27.28
CA THR A 97 -21.35 -16.83 28.06
C THR A 97 -21.59 -17.85 29.18
N ARG A 98 -21.25 -19.12 28.94
CA ARG A 98 -21.19 -20.14 29.99
C ARG A 98 -20.05 -19.78 30.93
N SER A 99 -20.35 -18.96 31.92
CA SER A 99 -19.45 -18.74 33.05
C SER A 99 -19.46 -20.02 33.90
N ASN A 100 -18.43 -20.85 33.72
CA ASN A 100 -18.13 -21.96 34.64
C ASN A 100 -17.53 -21.37 35.93
N LEU A 101 -18.33 -20.63 36.71
CA LEU A 101 -17.95 -20.31 38.08
C LEU A 101 -18.35 -21.50 38.96
N PRO A 102 -17.42 -22.10 39.72
CA PRO A 102 -17.75 -23.19 40.63
C PRO A 102 -18.63 -22.63 41.75
N GLN A 103 -19.90 -23.01 41.78
CA GLN A 103 -20.78 -22.80 42.93
C GLN A 103 -20.19 -23.57 44.11
N ARG A 104 -19.72 -22.84 45.12
CA ARG A 104 -19.38 -23.41 46.42
C ARG A 104 -20.70 -23.75 47.14
N PHE A 105 -20.85 -25.02 47.49
CA PHE A 105 -21.82 -25.49 48.49
C PHE A 105 -21.33 -25.13 49.89
#